data_AF-A0A4Y5Z1J2-F1
#
_entry.id   AF-A0A4Y5Z1J2-F1
#
_cell.length_a   1.000
_cell.length_b   1.000
_cell.length_c   1.000
_cell.angle_alpha   90.00
_cell.angle_beta   90.00
_cell.angle_gamma   90.00
#
_symmetry.space_group_name_H-M   'P 1'
#
loop_
_entity.id
_entity.type
_entity.pdbx_description
1 polymer ?
#
loop_
_entity_poly.entity_id
_entity_poly.type
_entity_poly.pdbx_seq_one_letter_code
_entity_poly.pdbx_strand_id
1 'polypeptide(L)'
;MHKNVLFRGCTRPPMFMGVPYVPFFMGAGSCLLMAMYFNYFFLLLIPVVIFIMRMMAKRDEMIFRLLGLRLQFRTRIRNLPDHDGMWVFTPNNYRDRAKEKRKK
;
A
#
# COMPACT_ATOMS: atom_id res chain seq x y z
N MET A 1 -1.76 25.81 9.71
CA MET A 1 -2.61 24.65 10.04
C MET A 1 -1.74 23.54 10.64
N HIS A 2 -1.66 23.45 11.96
CA HIS A 2 -0.92 22.37 12.64
C HIS A 2 -1.59 21.03 12.35
N LYS A 3 -0.91 20.13 11.62
CA LYS A 3 -1.39 18.77 11.35
C LYS A 3 -1.14 17.92 12.61
N ASN A 4 -2.06 17.96 13.55
CA ASN A 4 -2.07 17.02 14.67
C ASN A 4 -2.34 15.60 14.12
N VAL A 5 -1.28 14.80 14.01
CA VAL A 5 -1.31 13.43 13.46
C VAL A 5 -2.20 12.47 14.27
N LEU A 6 -2.41 12.78 15.54
CA LEU A 6 -3.16 11.96 16.50
C LEU A 6 -4.64 11.78 16.09
N PHE A 7 -5.27 12.82 15.54
CA PHE A 7 -6.70 12.77 15.17
C PHE A 7 -7.00 12.04 13.85
N ARG A 8 -5.98 11.73 13.03
CA ARG A 8 -6.17 11.03 11.74
C ARG A 8 -6.34 9.51 11.88
N GLY A 9 -5.95 8.96 13.02
CA GLY A 9 -6.25 7.56 13.38
C GLY A 9 -7.72 7.35 13.72
N CYS A 10 -8.40 8.39 14.20
CA CYS A 10 -9.81 8.34 14.59
C CYS A 10 -10.78 8.57 13.42
N THR A 11 -10.30 8.97 12.24
CA THR A 11 -11.15 9.15 11.06
C THR A 11 -11.31 7.85 10.30
N ARG A 12 -12.53 7.32 10.30
CA ARG A 12 -12.94 6.19 9.47
C ARG A 12 -12.72 6.53 7.99
N PRO A 13 -12.12 5.65 7.17
CA PRO A 13 -11.99 5.93 5.75
C PRO A 13 -13.38 6.07 5.10
N PRO A 14 -13.53 6.92 4.07
CA PRO A 14 -14.79 7.05 3.36
C PRO A 14 -15.13 5.71 2.67
N MET A 15 -16.25 5.13 3.06
CA MET A 15 -16.74 3.85 2.53
C MET A 15 -18.05 4.03 1.77
N PHE A 16 -18.11 3.44 0.59
CA PHE A 16 -19.30 3.38 -0.25
C PHE A 16 -19.77 1.92 -0.31
N MET A 17 -21.02 1.64 0.08
CA MET A 17 -21.57 0.28 0.18
C MET A 17 -20.72 -0.71 1.00
N GLY A 18 -19.97 -0.22 2.01
CA GLY A 18 -19.09 -1.03 2.85
C GLY A 18 -17.74 -1.38 2.21
N VAL A 19 -17.39 -0.76 1.08
CA VAL A 19 -16.06 -0.85 0.45
C VAL A 19 -15.41 0.54 0.48
N PRO A 20 -14.12 0.68 0.82
CA PRO A 20 -13.46 1.98 0.79
C PRO A 20 -13.40 2.54 -0.65
N TYR A 21 -13.50 3.87 -0.81
CA TYR A 21 -13.60 4.50 -2.14
C TYR A 21 -12.41 4.20 -3.07
N VAL A 22 -11.19 4.26 -2.53
CA VAL A 22 -9.94 4.01 -3.28
C VAL A 22 -9.88 2.60 -3.88
N PRO A 23 -10.04 1.50 -3.10
CA PRO A 23 -10.05 0.15 -3.66
C PRO A 23 -11.24 -0.10 -4.60
N PHE A 24 -12.41 0.49 -4.36
CA PHE A 24 -13.53 0.40 -5.29
C PHE A 24 -13.16 0.93 -6.67
N PHE A 25 -12.60 2.15 -6.74
CA PHE A 25 -12.21 2.76 -8.01
C PHE A 25 -11.07 1.99 -8.69
N MET A 26 -10.07 1.53 -7.92
CA MET A 26 -8.97 0.71 -8.43
C MET A 26 -9.47 -0.63 -8.99
N GLY A 27 -10.37 -1.32 -8.28
CA GLY A 27 -10.92 -2.61 -8.69
C GLY A 27 -11.84 -2.50 -9.90
N ALA A 28 -12.85 -1.62 -9.83
CA ALA A 28 -13.78 -1.42 -10.93
C ALA A 28 -13.08 -0.80 -12.16
N GLY A 29 -12.19 0.17 -11.95
CA GLY A 29 -11.43 0.82 -13.02
C GLY A 29 -10.46 -0.14 -13.71
N SER A 30 -9.76 -0.99 -12.96
CA SER A 30 -8.89 -2.01 -13.57
C SER A 30 -9.68 -3.06 -14.37
N CYS A 31 -10.82 -3.52 -13.87
CA CYS A 31 -11.69 -4.43 -14.61
C CYS A 31 -12.26 -3.80 -15.87
N LEU A 32 -12.64 -2.51 -15.82
CA LEU A 32 -13.13 -1.77 -16.98
C LEU A 32 -12.04 -1.59 -18.05
N LEU A 33 -10.82 -1.23 -17.64
CA LEU A 33 -9.68 -1.16 -18.56
C LEU A 33 -9.41 -2.55 -19.18
N MET A 34 -9.38 -3.61 -18.37
CA MET A 34 -9.19 -4.98 -18.85
C MET A 34 -10.28 -5.39 -19.86
N ALA A 35 -11.52 -4.98 -19.62
CA ALA A 35 -12.63 -5.24 -20.52
C ALA A 35 -12.46 -4.54 -21.87
N MET A 36 -11.96 -3.30 -21.86
CA MET A 36 -11.74 -2.51 -23.06
C MET A 36 -10.56 -3.02 -23.89
N TYR A 37 -9.48 -3.48 -23.24
CA TYR A 37 -8.27 -3.93 -23.94
C TYR A 37 -8.32 -5.40 -24.38
N PHE A 38 -9.01 -6.28 -23.65
CA PHE A 38 -9.01 -7.72 -23.93
C PHE A 38 -10.38 -8.22 -24.35
N ASN A 39 -11.39 -8.10 -23.48
CA ASN A 39 -12.71 -8.67 -23.74
C ASN A 39 -13.79 -8.14 -22.77
N TYR A 40 -14.98 -7.78 -23.26
CA TYR A 40 -16.10 -7.32 -22.42
C TYR A 40 -16.56 -8.32 -21.35
N PHE A 41 -16.23 -9.61 -21.46
CA PHE A 41 -16.48 -10.58 -20.39
C PHE A 41 -15.86 -10.19 -19.03
N PHE A 42 -14.78 -9.39 -19.03
CA PHE A 42 -14.18 -8.89 -17.77
C PHE A 42 -15.11 -7.95 -16.98
N LEU A 43 -16.14 -7.38 -17.59
CA LEU A 43 -17.16 -6.61 -16.88
C LEU A 43 -17.95 -7.48 -15.88
N LEU A 44 -18.13 -8.77 -16.18
CA LEU A 44 -18.83 -9.71 -15.30
C LEU A 44 -18.02 -10.02 -14.02
N LEU A 45 -16.72 -9.71 -14.05
CA LEU A 45 -15.79 -9.92 -12.93
C LEU A 45 -15.88 -8.78 -11.89
N ILE A 46 -16.42 -7.62 -12.27
CA ILE A 46 -16.61 -6.44 -11.39
C ILE A 46 -17.35 -6.79 -10.08
N PRO A 47 -18.55 -7.39 -10.10
CA PRO A 47 -19.27 -7.71 -8.87
C PRO A 47 -18.51 -8.70 -7.98
N VAL A 48 -17.78 -9.65 -8.57
CA VAL A 48 -16.97 -10.63 -7.83
C VAL A 48 -15.83 -9.93 -7.08
N VAL A 49 -15.11 -9.03 -7.75
CA VAL A 49 -14.00 -8.28 -7.15
C VAL A 49 -14.51 -7.35 -6.05
N ILE A 50 -15.63 -6.65 -6.26
CA ILE A 50 -16.25 -5.81 -5.24
C ILE A 50 -16.68 -6.63 -4.03
N PHE A 51 -17.24 -7.83 -4.24
CA PHE A 51 -17.65 -8.71 -3.15
C PHE A 51 -16.47 -9.17 -2.28
N ILE A 52 -15.35 -9.55 -2.90
CA ILE A 52 -14.12 -9.92 -2.19
C ILE A 52 -13.59 -8.73 -1.39
N MET A 53 -13.53 -7.53 -2.01
CA MET A 53 -13.09 -6.32 -1.32
C MET A 53 -14.01 -5.96 -0.14
N ARG A 54 -15.32 -6.19 -0.28
CA ARG A 54 -16.31 -5.99 0.80
C ARG A 54 -16.11 -6.97 1.95
N MET A 55 -15.79 -8.23 1.66
CA MET A 55 -15.46 -9.21 2.70
C MET A 55 -14.19 -8.83 3.47
N MET A 56 -13.17 -8.31 2.77
CA MET A 56 -11.94 -7.82 3.41
C MET A 56 -12.22 -6.59 4.28
N ALA A 57 -12.95 -5.60 3.75
CA ALA A 57 -13.31 -4.38 4.47
C ALA A 57 -14.19 -4.64 5.70
N LYS A 58 -15.02 -5.70 5.69
CA LYS A 58 -15.83 -6.11 6.84
C LYS A 58 -14.98 -6.61 8.01
N ARG A 59 -13.80 -7.20 7.74
CA ARG A 59 -12.90 -7.67 8.80
C ARG A 59 -12.03 -6.55 9.37
N ASP A 60 -11.53 -5.68 8.50
CA ASP A 60 -10.67 -4.56 8.90
C ASP A 60 -10.85 -3.41 7.90
N GLU A 61 -11.39 -2.30 8.40
CA GLU A 61 -11.67 -1.11 7.60
C GLU A 61 -10.39 -0.37 7.15
N MET A 62 -9.26 -0.58 7.83
CA MET A 62 -7.97 0.05 7.51
C MET A 62 -7.01 -0.87 6.76
N ILE A 63 -7.39 -2.11 6.45
CA ILE A 63 -6.54 -3.11 5.78
C ILE A 63 -5.92 -2.58 4.48
N PHE A 64 -6.69 -1.84 3.68
CA PHE A 64 -6.22 -1.29 2.40
C PHE A 64 -5.17 -0.20 2.59
N ARG A 65 -5.28 0.57 3.68
CA ARG A 65 -4.29 1.61 4.03
C ARG A 65 -2.98 0.94 4.47
N LEU A 66 -3.08 -0.15 5.23
CA LEU A 66 -1.92 -0.94 5.63
C LEU A 66 -1.26 -1.66 4.43
N LEU A 67 -2.05 -2.22 3.53
CA LEU A 67 -1.56 -2.83 2.28
C LEU A 67 -0.83 -1.80 1.41
N GLY A 68 -1.42 -0.61 1.23
CA GLY A 68 -0.79 0.48 0.49
C GLY A 68 0.51 0.96 1.14
N LEU A 69 0.53 1.07 2.47
CA LEU A 69 1.74 1.44 3.21
C LEU A 69 2.84 0.37 3.06
N ARG A 70 2.48 -0.91 3.17
CA ARG A 70 3.40 -2.03 2.94
C ARG A 70 3.98 -2.01 1.53
N LEU A 71 3.17 -1.69 0.52
CA LEU A 71 3.62 -1.58 -0.86
C LEU A 71 4.58 -0.40 -1.04
N GLN A 72 4.27 0.76 -0.46
CA GLN A 72 5.15 1.94 -0.50
C GLN A 72 6.50 1.66 0.17
N PHE A 73 6.51 0.99 1.32
CA PHE A 73 7.76 0.61 1.97
C PHE A 73 8.54 -0.37 1.08
N ARG A 74 7.87 -1.38 0.52
CA ARG A 74 8.52 -2.35 -0.37
C ARG A 74 9.17 -1.70 -1.61
N THR A 75 8.54 -0.68 -2.20
CA THR A 75 9.09 0.02 -3.38
C THR A 75 10.15 1.06 -3.03
N ARG A 76 10.05 1.68 -1.84
CA ARG A 76 10.99 2.72 -1.37
C ARG A 76 12.26 2.15 -0.76
N ILE A 77 12.22 0.94 -0.20
CA ILE A 77 13.41 0.25 0.31
C ILE A 77 14.22 -0.28 -0.88
N ARG A 78 15.06 0.59 -1.45
CA ARG A 78 16.13 0.23 -2.39
C ARG A 78 17.50 0.16 -1.71
N ASN A 79 17.56 0.39 -0.40
CA ASN A 79 18.78 0.37 0.43
C ASN A 79 19.20 -1.04 0.88
N LEU A 80 18.54 -2.08 0.36
CA LEU A 80 18.87 -3.48 0.66
C LEU A 80 20.32 -3.86 0.32
N PRO A 81 20.94 -3.35 -0.77
CA PRO A 81 22.35 -3.60 -1.08
C PRO A 81 23.33 -2.91 -0.10
N ASP A 82 22.93 -1.79 0.50
CA ASP A 82 23.81 -0.94 1.32
C ASP A 82 23.85 -1.37 2.80
N HIS A 83 22.90 -2.20 3.24
CA HIS A 83 22.72 -2.58 4.65
C HIS A 83 22.63 -4.10 4.85
N ASP A 84 23.40 -4.87 4.08
CA ASP A 84 23.58 -6.31 4.27
C ASP A 84 22.26 -7.10 4.37
N GLY A 85 21.28 -6.74 3.52
CA GLY A 85 19.97 -7.39 3.48
C GLY A 85 18.96 -6.94 4.55
N MET A 86 19.34 -6.05 5.47
CA MET A 86 18.48 -5.60 6.57
C MET A 86 17.67 -4.35 6.20
N TRP A 87 16.41 -4.29 6.63
CA TRP A 87 15.57 -3.11 6.48
C TRP A 87 15.89 -2.10 7.58
N VAL A 88 16.73 -1.12 7.26
CA VAL A 88 17.13 -0.06 8.20
C VAL A 88 16.38 1.22 7.86
N PHE A 89 15.59 1.73 8.81
CA PHE A 89 14.84 3.00 8.69
C PHE A 89 15.40 4.10 9.59
N THR A 90 16.53 3.84 10.24
CA THR A 90 17.16 4.77 11.18
C THR A 90 17.81 5.93 10.41
N PRO A 91 17.61 7.19 10.82
CA PRO A 91 18.25 8.36 10.22
C PRO A 91 19.72 8.51 10.63
N ASN A 92 20.18 7.70 11.58
CA ASN A 92 21.57 7.66 12.01
C ASN A 92 22.40 7.00 10.91
N ASN A 93 23.26 7.77 10.25
CA ASN A 93 24.27 7.22 9.35
C ASN A 93 25.20 6.34 10.18
N TYR A 94 25.03 5.02 10.07
CA TYR A 94 25.90 4.08 10.75
C TYR A 94 27.32 4.24 10.19
N ARG A 95 28.26 4.66 11.03
CA ARG A 95 29.67 4.78 10.64
C ARG A 95 30.20 3.38 10.38
N ASP A 96 30.34 3.07 9.11
CA ASP A 96 30.82 1.79 8.63
C ASP A 96 32.30 1.61 8.99
N ARG A 97 32.56 1.01 10.17
CA ARG A 97 33.90 0.74 10.71
C ARG A 97 34.75 -0.12 9.76
N ALA A 98 34.12 -0.89 8.88
CA ALA A 98 34.82 -1.71 7.88
C ALA A 98 35.49 -0.86 6.79
N LYS A 99 34.87 0.26 6.37
CA LYS A 99 35.48 1.21 5.42
C LYS A 99 36.62 2.03 6.06
N GLU A 100 36.54 2.28 7.37
CA GLU A 100 37.60 2.99 8.13
C GLU A 100 38.89 2.14 8.25
N LYS A 101 38.77 0.81 8.38
CA LYS A 101 39.93 -0.10 8.45
C LYS A 101 40.65 -0.31 7.11
N ARG A 102 39.98 -0.11 5.98
CA ARG A 102 40.54 -0.27 4.63
C ARG A 102 41.31 0.94 4.11
N LYS A 103 41.31 2.04 4.88
CA LYS A 103 41.95 3.33 4.54
C LYS A 103 43.24 3.60 5.35
N LYS A 104 43.64 2.67 6.22
CA LYS A 104 44.95 2.61 6.89
C LYS A 104 45.80 1.57 6.20
#